data_AF-A0A060LXK9-F1
#
_entry.id   AF-A0A060LXK9-F1
#
_cell.length_a   1.000
_cell.length_b   1.000
_cell.length_c   1.000
_cell.angle_alpha   90.00
_cell.angle_beta   90.00
_cell.angle_gamma   90.00
#
_symmetry.space_group_name_H-M   'P 1'
#
loop_
_entity.id
_entity.type
_entity.pdbx_description
1 polymer ?
#
loop_
_entity_poly.entity_id
_entity_poly.type
_entity_poly.pdbx_seq_one_letter_code
_entity_poly.pdbx_strand_id
1 'polypeptide(L)' 'MGKLMKLLKSQAVRQGIKQAQKHIVPLVKKELKKRKGLK' A
#
# COMPACT_ATOMS: atom_id res chain seq x y z
N MET A 1 3.70 23.17 5.60
CA MET A 1 3.83 21.72 5.28
C MET A 1 4.64 21.04 6.39
N GLY A 2 4.01 20.15 7.17
CA GLY A 2 4.67 19.48 8.32
C GLY A 2 5.82 18.55 7.92
N LYS A 3 6.76 18.31 8.85
CA LYS A 3 7.97 17.48 8.65
C LYS A 3 7.63 16.07 8.15
N LEU A 4 6.58 15.45 8.68
CA LEU A 4 6.07 14.15 8.24
C LEU A 4 5.67 14.16 6.76
N MET A 5 4.97 15.21 6.32
CA MET A 5 4.50 15.32 4.95
C MET A 5 5.66 15.52 3.95
N LYS A 6 6.75 16.15 4.37
CA LYS A 6 7.98 16.21 3.55
C LYS A 6 8.64 14.83 3.42
N LEU A 7 8.70 14.07 4.52
CA LEU A 7 9.26 12.72 4.54
C LEU A 7 8.46 11.76 3.64
N LEU A 8 7.12 11.78 3.73
CA LEU A 8 6.23 10.95 2.90
C LEU A 8 6.28 11.30 1.41
N LYS A 9 6.64 12.55 1.09
CA LYS A 9 6.85 13.00 -0.29
C LYS A 9 8.24 12.65 -0.83
N SER A 10 9.16 12.20 0.02
CA SER A 10 10.48 11.75 -0.40
C SER A 10 10.38 10.61 -1.40
N GLN A 11 11.20 10.66 -2.45
CA GLN A 11 11.26 9.65 -3.49
C GLN A 11 11.57 8.27 -2.92
N ALA A 12 12.46 8.19 -1.92
CA ALA A 12 12.81 6.93 -1.25
C ALA A 12 11.58 6.28 -0.58
N VAL A 13 10.81 7.07 0.17
CA VAL A 13 9.60 6.59 0.85
C VAL A 13 8.54 6.18 -0.16
N ARG A 14 8.36 6.93 -1.26
CA ARG A 14 7.44 6.55 -2.34
C ARG A 14 7.83 5.25 -3.03
N GLN A 15 9.11 5.02 -3.29
CA GLN A 15 9.58 3.78 -3.94
C GLN A 15 9.41 2.59 -2.99
N GLY A 16 9.74 2.73 -1.71
CA GLY A 16 9.52 1.70 -0.70
C GLY A 16 8.04 1.32 -0.56
N ILE A 17 7.15 2.32 -0.50
CA ILE A 17 5.69 2.08 -0.47
C ILE A 17 5.23 1.37 -1.74
N LYS A 18 5.69 1.78 -2.94
CA LYS A 18 5.33 1.12 -4.20
C LYS A 18 5.79 -0.33 -4.25
N GLN A 19 7.01 -0.63 -3.77
CA GLN A 19 7.51 -2.00 -3.69
C GLN A 19 6.69 -2.84 -2.72
N ALA A 20 6.46 -2.36 -1.50
CA ALA A 20 5.62 -3.03 -0.52
C ALA A 20 4.20 -3.29 -1.05
N GLN A 21 3.61 -2.32 -1.75
CA GLN A 21 2.29 -2.46 -2.37
C GLN A 21 2.27 -3.57 -3.44
N LYS A 22 3.31 -3.75 -4.25
CA LYS A 22 3.36 -4.83 -5.25
C LYS A 22 3.21 -6.22 -4.62
N HIS A 23 3.76 -6.42 -3.42
CA HIS A 23 3.69 -7.71 -2.72
C HIS A 23 2.42 -7.86 -1.87
N ILE A 24 1.98 -6.79 -1.20
CA ILE A 24 0.87 -6.82 -0.26
C ILE A 24 -0.49 -6.69 -0.96
N VAL A 25 -0.61 -5.85 -1.99
CA VAL A 25 -1.89 -5.60 -2.68
C VAL A 25 -2.52 -6.88 -3.25
N PRO A 26 -1.77 -7.82 -3.86
CA PRO A 26 -2.34 -9.09 -4.33
C PRO A 26 -2.86 -9.97 -3.19
N LEU A 27 -2.16 -9.99 -2.05
CA LEU A 27 -2.58 -10.75 -0.86
C LEU A 27 -3.87 -10.18 -0.27
N VAL A 28 -3.89 -8.86 -0.08
CA VAL A 28 -5.09 -8.15 0.40
C VAL A 28 -6.24 -8.29 -0.58
N LYS A 29 -5.99 -8.25 -1.90
CA LYS A 29 -7.03 -8.44 -2.92
C LYS A 29 -7.59 -9.86 -2.91
N LYS A 30 -6.75 -10.89 -2.73
CA LYS A 30 -7.20 -12.29 -2.56
C LYS A 30 -8.05 -12.44 -1.29
N GLU A 31 -7.61 -11.85 -0.18
CA GLU A 31 -8.32 -11.88 1.09
C GLU A 31 -9.66 -11.13 1.03
N LEU A 32 -9.67 -9.94 0.42
CA LEU A 32 -10.90 -9.16 0.20
C LEU A 32 -11.86 -9.87 -0.75
N LYS A 33 -11.37 -10.58 -1.79
CA LYS A 33 -12.22 -11.36 -2.69
C LYS A 33 -12.87 -12.54 -1.98
N LYS A 34 -12.14 -13.23 -1.08
CA LYS A 34 -12.71 -14.27 -0.20
C LYS A 34 -13.82 -13.70 0.69
N ARG A 35 -13.60 -12.52 1.29
CA ARG A 35 -14.60 -11.86 2.14
C ARG A 35 -15.79 -11.29 1.36
N LYS A 36 -15.58 -10.85 0.11
CA LYS A 36 -16.64 -10.37 -0.79
C LYS A 36 -17.38 -11.48 -1.53
N GLY A 37 -16.91 -12.73 -1.47
CA GLY A 37 -17.61 -13.92 -1.95
C GLY A 37 -18.67 -14.46 -0.98
N LEU A 38 -18.94 -13.75 0.11
CA LEU A 38 -20.12 -13.93 0.96
C LEU A 38 -21.28 -13.07 0.41
N LYS A 39 -21.78 -13.45 -0.77
CA LYS A 39 -23.15 -13.24 -1.21
C LYS A 39 -23.46 -14.23 -2.32
#